data_AF-A0AAE0PUN4-F1
#
_entry.id   AF-A0AAE0PUN4-F1
#
_cell.length_a   1.000
_cell.length_b   1.000
_cell.length_c   1.000
_cell.angle_alpha   90.00
_cell.angle_beta   90.00
_cell.angle_gamma   90.00
#
_symmetry.space_group_name_H-M   'P 1'
#
loop_
_entity.id
_entity.type
_entity.pdbx_description
1 polymer ?
#
loop_
_entity_poly.entity_id
_entity_poly.type
_entity_poly.pdbx_seq_one_letter_code
_entity_poly.pdbx_strand_id
1 'polypeptide(L)'
;MTLRIRTSRIEQKLLHLLISPARGHSIVHQCESIEYEEAYFPSPLMSNEMKMEDLMMFIQYKAKECFRESRKCDQVEAYFFWQIMELFCQQNGDVMACEIALLLFKGYDLLRNNTVRCRDATKWKEWCIPLAKLLCSAAPDDARREAVIKMGDDLARRNRTFAAHICYVVAKVELGSRSKFELIGTASVPFGTEVMPESIERTETYEYVLSLTSGQAQPSFQVFKLCHASRYAVIDMYEEAFKYCEVISKAVITFPDKITRSFIGRLISLTCKLRDLLEEECEWLLELEELHRTKLAEAQCGHDEVFDIKHSEGCLETVEIPNLQPTDPEHLLDANLRFSSRYKRGKLLGKGGYGSVYRGVRIADKKEVAIKYVLKNKEYKTITIPGETQELPLEVALMKMTSKPPHCSNVLQLLEWFDIDQHIILILERPSPCMDIEDFSNRQNGCLSEAQTREIMVQVVRAARHSCDHGVLHRDIKPENLLINPDTMEVKLIDFGCGELMQDKPYTFYIGTKPYIPPEYSVCGRYMGISATIWGLGILMVKLLCGKYPFNSLQDLKKGRLELCTDLSRECLELIMWCLEVNPESRPTFDDLVRHEWFTGVSSGLNEENQRSEDTL
;
A
#
# COMPACT_ATOMS: atom_id res chain seq x y z
N MET A 1 41.90 -38.84 -0.12
CA MET A 1 40.98 -39.56 -1.03
C MET A 1 40.07 -38.51 -1.64
N THR A 2 40.54 -37.86 -2.70
CA THR A 2 39.95 -36.65 -3.29
C THR A 2 39.35 -37.05 -4.63
N LEU A 3 38.03 -37.16 -4.70
CA LEU A 3 37.32 -37.53 -5.93
C LEU A 3 37.36 -36.36 -6.92
N ARG A 4 38.33 -36.42 -7.84
CA ARG A 4 38.35 -35.67 -9.09
C ARG A 4 37.17 -36.10 -9.94
N ILE A 5 36.19 -35.23 -10.13
CA ILE A 5 35.19 -35.38 -11.19
C ILE A 5 35.90 -35.03 -12.51
N ARG A 6 36.09 -36.03 -13.37
CA ARG A 6 36.55 -35.89 -14.74
C ARG A 6 35.42 -35.24 -15.55
N THR A 7 35.54 -33.95 -15.83
CA THR A 7 34.76 -33.28 -16.89
C THR A 7 35.15 -33.86 -18.24
N SER A 8 34.15 -34.12 -19.09
CA SER A 8 34.37 -34.82 -20.36
C SER A 8 35.12 -33.93 -21.36
N ARG A 9 35.91 -34.53 -22.26
CA ARG A 9 36.63 -33.85 -23.35
C ARG A 9 35.73 -32.96 -24.25
N ILE A 10 34.41 -33.11 -24.16
CA ILE A 10 33.42 -32.32 -24.90
C ILE A 10 33.19 -30.97 -24.21
N GLU A 11 33.13 -30.92 -22.87
CA GLU A 11 32.96 -29.67 -22.11
C GLU A 11 34.18 -28.75 -22.24
N GLN A 12 35.40 -29.32 -22.26
CA GLN A 12 36.61 -28.53 -22.53
C GLN A 12 36.68 -28.03 -23.98
N LYS A 13 36.17 -28.79 -24.96
CA LYS A 13 36.11 -28.34 -26.36
C LYS A 13 35.09 -27.23 -26.59
N LEU A 14 33.93 -27.28 -25.91
CA LEU A 14 32.94 -26.19 -25.95
C LEU A 14 33.47 -24.92 -25.28
N LEU A 15 34.15 -25.03 -24.14
CA LEU A 15 34.78 -23.87 -23.50
C LEU A 15 35.87 -23.23 -24.37
N HIS A 16 36.64 -24.05 -25.10
CA HIS A 16 37.74 -23.56 -25.95
C HIS A 16 37.25 -22.98 -27.29
N LEU A 17 36.08 -23.41 -27.79
CA LEU A 17 35.41 -22.80 -28.96
C LEU A 17 34.71 -21.48 -28.61
N LEU A 18 34.28 -21.29 -27.35
CA LEU A 18 33.68 -20.04 -26.87
C LEU A 18 34.71 -18.96 -26.49
N ILE A 19 36.00 -19.30 -26.38
CA ILE A 19 37.08 -18.39 -25.95
C ILE A 19 38.06 -18.04 -27.09
N SER A 20 37.90 -18.61 -28.29
CA SER A 20 38.78 -18.27 -29.42
C SER A 20 38.31 -16.97 -30.10
N PRO A 21 39.15 -15.93 -30.23
CA PRO A 21 38.75 -14.66 -30.83
C PRO A 21 38.72 -14.79 -32.36
N ALA A 22 37.57 -15.18 -32.91
CA ALA A 22 37.29 -15.09 -34.34
C ALA A 22 36.51 -13.80 -34.62
N ARG A 23 37.08 -13.02 -35.54
CA ARG A 23 36.79 -11.63 -35.91
C ARG A 23 35.33 -11.37 -36.37
N GLY A 24 34.77 -10.25 -35.88
CA GLY A 24 33.69 -9.45 -36.49
C GLY A 24 32.28 -10.05 -36.36
N HIS A 25 31.39 -9.60 -35.48
CA HIS A 25 31.01 -8.22 -35.21
C HIS A 25 30.88 -7.97 -33.70
N SER A 26 31.44 -6.85 -33.25
CA SER A 26 31.35 -6.38 -31.87
C SER A 26 29.91 -5.96 -31.55
N ILE A 27 29.25 -6.65 -30.61
CA ILE A 27 28.08 -6.11 -29.87
C ILE A 27 28.57 -5.65 -28.49
N VAL A 28 29.76 -5.06 -28.45
CA VAL A 28 30.30 -4.34 -27.30
C VAL A 28 30.66 -2.94 -27.77
N HIS A 29 29.65 -2.09 -27.80
CA HIS A 29 29.65 -0.63 -27.75
C HIS A 29 28.19 -0.28 -27.36
N GLN A 30 27.85 0.44 -26.30
CA GLN A 30 28.59 1.30 -25.38
C GLN A 30 27.86 1.28 -24.04
N CYS A 31 28.57 0.94 -22.97
CA CYS A 31 28.26 1.43 -21.62
C CYS A 31 29.05 2.73 -21.40
N GLU A 32 28.95 3.65 -22.35
CA GLU A 32 29.43 5.03 -22.23
C GLU A 32 28.23 5.90 -21.86
N SER A 33 28.52 6.87 -20.99
CA SER A 33 27.65 7.90 -20.43
C SER A 33 26.66 8.51 -21.42
N ILE A 34 25.49 7.88 -21.56
CA ILE A 34 24.26 8.53 -21.97
C ILE A 34 23.33 8.39 -20.77
N GLU A 35 23.01 9.51 -20.12
CA GLU A 35 21.89 9.58 -19.20
C GLU A 35 20.64 9.26 -20.01
N TYR A 36 20.19 8.00 -19.98
CA TYR A 36 18.86 7.67 -20.43
C TYR A 36 17.89 8.33 -19.45
N GLU A 37 17.18 9.35 -19.92
CA GLU A 37 16.03 9.94 -19.22
C GLU A 37 15.08 8.82 -18.77
N GLU A 38 14.38 9.02 -17.65
CA GLU A 38 13.39 8.06 -17.15
C GLU A 38 12.42 7.69 -18.28
N ALA A 39 12.38 6.42 -18.68
CA ALA A 39 11.52 5.94 -19.75
C ALA A 39 10.14 5.60 -19.18
N TYR A 40 9.10 6.25 -19.69
CA TYR A 40 7.72 5.96 -19.33
C TYR A 40 7.23 4.66 -19.97
N PHE A 41 6.33 3.94 -19.29
CA PHE A 41 5.72 2.74 -19.85
C PHE A 41 4.75 3.12 -20.97
N PRO A 42 4.90 2.58 -22.20
CA PRO A 42 4.04 2.94 -23.33
C PRO A 42 2.71 2.17 -23.28
N SER A 43 1.86 2.46 -22.31
CA SER A 43 0.56 1.80 -22.12
C SER A 43 -0.61 2.47 -22.85
N PRO A 44 -1.70 1.75 -23.15
CA PRO A 44 -1.82 0.29 -23.11
C PRO A 44 -1.10 -0.38 -24.28
N LEU A 45 -0.42 -1.50 -24.03
CA LEU A 45 0.16 -2.30 -25.11
C LEU A 45 -0.95 -2.98 -25.88
N MET A 46 -0.69 -3.27 -27.16
CA MET A 46 -1.69 -3.71 -28.16
C MET A 46 -2.63 -2.59 -28.64
N SER A 47 -2.39 -1.33 -28.23
CA SER A 47 -3.00 -0.16 -28.87
C SER A 47 -2.40 0.06 -30.27
N ASN A 48 -3.22 0.59 -31.19
CA ASN A 48 -2.78 1.00 -32.53
C ASN A 48 -1.78 2.16 -32.50
N GLU A 49 -1.72 2.91 -31.39
CA GLU A 49 -0.84 4.07 -31.21
C GLU A 49 0.54 3.70 -30.65
N MET A 50 0.71 2.47 -30.16
CA MET A 50 1.94 2.04 -29.49
C MET A 50 3.07 1.77 -30.51
N LYS A 51 4.25 2.33 -30.24
CA LYS A 51 5.46 2.11 -31.02
C LYS A 51 6.37 1.10 -30.34
N MET A 52 6.88 0.13 -31.09
CA MET A 52 7.80 -0.89 -30.56
C MET A 52 9.06 -0.25 -29.98
N GLU A 53 9.54 0.85 -30.56
CA GLU A 53 10.72 1.59 -30.09
C GLU A 53 10.55 2.07 -28.64
N ASP A 54 9.37 2.56 -28.28
CA ASP A 54 9.09 3.06 -26.92
C ASP A 54 9.11 1.91 -25.90
N LEU A 55 8.59 0.74 -26.27
CA LEU A 55 8.63 -0.44 -25.42
C LEU A 55 10.07 -0.96 -25.26
N MET A 56 10.84 -0.95 -26.34
CA MET A 56 12.25 -1.34 -26.30
C MET A 56 13.07 -0.42 -25.40
N MET A 57 12.87 0.90 -25.49
CA MET A 57 13.51 1.87 -24.59
C MET A 57 13.13 1.60 -23.12
N PHE A 58 11.85 1.36 -22.85
CA PHE A 58 11.35 1.04 -21.52
C PHE A 58 11.96 -0.25 -20.95
N ILE A 59 11.98 -1.34 -21.74
CA ILE A 59 12.57 -2.63 -21.33
C ILE A 59 14.05 -2.46 -20.98
N GLN A 60 14.81 -1.74 -21.81
CA GLN A 60 16.23 -1.47 -21.59
C GLN A 60 16.47 -0.61 -20.34
N TYR A 61 15.61 0.39 -20.11
CA TYR A 61 15.64 1.21 -18.90
C TYR A 61 15.39 0.34 -17.64
N LYS A 62 14.33 -0.47 -17.63
CA LYS A 62 14.00 -1.34 -16.49
C LYS A 62 15.08 -2.39 -16.20
N ALA A 63 15.72 -2.95 -17.23
CA ALA A 63 16.85 -3.87 -17.06
C ALA A 63 18.04 -3.20 -16.34
N LYS A 64 18.32 -1.92 -16.63
CA LYS A 64 19.39 -1.13 -15.97
C LYS A 64 19.01 -0.74 -14.55
N GLU A 65 17.77 -0.32 -14.31
CA GLU A 65 17.24 0.04 -12.99
C GLU A 65 17.41 -1.08 -11.95
N CYS A 66 17.36 -2.34 -12.39
CA CYS A 66 17.58 -3.51 -11.53
C CYS A 66 18.96 -3.50 -10.82
N PHE A 67 19.94 -2.74 -11.32
CA PHE A 67 21.27 -2.59 -10.71
C PHE A 67 21.44 -1.33 -9.84
N ARG A 68 20.50 -0.37 -9.91
CA ARG A 68 20.59 0.93 -9.21
C ARG A 68 19.96 0.88 -7.82
N GLU A 69 18.77 0.28 -7.70
CA GLU A 69 18.12 0.12 -6.41
C GLU A 69 18.77 -1.07 -5.67
N SER A 70 19.24 -0.92 -4.43
CA SER A 70 19.98 -2.00 -3.72
C SER A 70 19.14 -2.78 -2.69
N ARG A 71 17.80 -2.63 -2.71
CA ARG A 71 16.93 -3.03 -1.58
C ARG A 71 15.75 -3.95 -1.90
N LYS A 72 15.42 -4.26 -3.17
CA LYS A 72 14.31 -5.17 -3.50
C LYS A 72 14.80 -6.63 -3.62
N CYS A 73 14.02 -7.58 -3.10
CA CYS A 73 14.41 -9.00 -3.00
C CYS A 73 14.37 -9.79 -4.33
N ASP A 74 13.79 -9.20 -5.38
CA ASP A 74 13.46 -9.86 -6.65
C ASP A 74 14.14 -9.25 -7.88
N GLN A 75 15.13 -8.37 -7.67
CA GLN A 75 15.80 -7.61 -8.72
C GLN A 75 16.55 -8.48 -9.73
N VAL A 76 17.10 -9.61 -9.27
CA VAL A 76 17.84 -10.52 -10.14
C VAL A 76 16.88 -11.22 -11.11
N GLU A 77 15.77 -11.76 -10.61
CA GLU A 77 14.71 -12.32 -11.42
C GLU A 77 14.11 -11.26 -12.37
N ALA A 78 13.91 -10.03 -11.90
CA ALA A 78 13.44 -8.92 -12.74
C ALA A 78 14.41 -8.60 -13.89
N TYR A 79 15.72 -8.55 -13.62
CA TYR A 79 16.73 -8.35 -14.66
C TYR A 79 16.64 -9.42 -15.75
N PHE A 80 16.61 -10.70 -15.37
CA PHE A 80 16.49 -11.79 -16.34
C PHE A 80 15.18 -11.70 -17.12
N PHE A 81 14.07 -11.37 -16.47
CA PHE A 81 12.79 -11.15 -17.14
C PHE A 81 12.89 -10.08 -18.24
N TRP A 82 13.43 -8.89 -17.92
CA TRP A 82 13.52 -7.80 -18.89
C TRP A 82 14.45 -8.13 -20.05
N GLN A 83 15.57 -8.80 -19.79
CA GLN A 83 16.47 -9.25 -20.86
C GLN A 83 15.82 -10.29 -21.78
N ILE A 84 15.02 -11.20 -21.23
CA ILE A 84 14.26 -12.18 -22.02
C ILE A 84 13.19 -11.47 -22.86
N MET A 85 12.49 -10.47 -22.30
CA MET A 85 11.52 -9.67 -23.07
C MET A 85 12.20 -8.90 -24.20
N GLU A 86 13.35 -8.30 -23.95
CA GLU A 86 14.15 -7.60 -24.97
C GLU A 86 14.47 -8.52 -26.15
N LEU A 87 14.95 -9.74 -25.86
CA LEU A 87 15.26 -10.74 -26.88
C LEU A 87 14.02 -11.16 -27.68
N PHE A 88 12.89 -11.41 -27.00
CA PHE A 88 11.64 -11.73 -27.68
C PHE A 88 11.16 -10.59 -28.59
N CYS A 89 11.19 -9.34 -28.13
CA CYS A 89 10.78 -8.20 -28.96
C CYS A 89 11.70 -8.00 -30.17
N GLN A 90 13.02 -8.14 -30.00
CA GLN A 90 14.00 -8.00 -31.11
C GLN A 90 13.82 -9.05 -32.21
N GLN A 91 13.37 -10.25 -31.85
CA GLN A 91 13.19 -11.37 -32.77
C GLN A 91 11.71 -11.60 -33.13
N ASN A 92 10.84 -10.62 -32.88
CA ASN A 92 9.42 -10.70 -33.16
C ASN A 92 8.75 -11.98 -32.59
N GLY A 93 9.19 -12.38 -31.40
CA GLY A 93 8.76 -13.58 -30.69
C GLY A 93 9.44 -14.88 -31.15
N ASP A 94 10.13 -14.95 -32.29
CA ASP A 94 10.75 -16.17 -32.80
C ASP A 94 12.18 -16.37 -32.28
N VAL A 95 12.26 -16.77 -31.00
CA VAL A 95 13.53 -16.93 -30.27
C VAL A 95 13.87 -18.40 -30.08
N MET A 96 15.11 -18.78 -30.41
CA MET A 96 15.60 -20.13 -30.17
C MET A 96 16.00 -20.34 -28.70
N ALA A 97 15.74 -21.54 -28.18
CA ALA A 97 16.10 -21.89 -26.80
C ALA A 97 17.60 -21.70 -26.50
N CYS A 98 18.49 -21.89 -27.48
CA CYS A 98 19.93 -21.67 -27.31
C CYS A 98 20.30 -20.20 -27.10
N GLU A 99 19.52 -19.26 -27.65
CA GLU A 99 19.75 -17.82 -27.49
C GLU A 99 19.35 -17.37 -26.09
N ILE A 100 18.21 -17.88 -25.59
CA ILE A 100 17.79 -17.70 -24.19
C ILE A 100 18.85 -18.29 -23.26
N ALA A 101 19.37 -19.48 -23.54
CA ALA A 101 20.43 -20.09 -22.74
C ALA A 101 21.71 -19.24 -22.71
N LEU A 102 22.12 -18.70 -23.86
CA LEU A 102 23.28 -17.81 -23.96
C LEU A 102 23.09 -16.53 -23.13
N LEU A 103 21.88 -15.95 -23.18
CA LEU A 103 21.50 -14.79 -22.37
C LEU A 103 21.58 -15.12 -20.88
N LEU A 104 21.03 -16.26 -20.44
CA LEU A 104 21.11 -16.70 -19.04
C LEU A 104 22.56 -16.88 -18.58
N PHE A 105 23.44 -17.47 -19.39
CA PHE A 105 24.86 -17.62 -19.06
C PHE A 105 25.57 -16.26 -18.95
N LYS A 106 25.35 -15.35 -19.89
CA LYS A 106 25.93 -13.99 -19.86
C LYS A 106 25.47 -13.22 -18.62
N GLY A 107 24.17 -13.22 -18.33
CA GLY A 107 23.61 -12.58 -17.14
C GLY A 107 24.14 -13.21 -15.85
N TYR A 108 24.32 -14.53 -15.83
CA TYR A 108 24.93 -15.23 -14.70
C TYR A 108 26.36 -14.75 -14.43
N ASP A 109 27.21 -14.67 -15.46
CA ASP A 109 28.60 -14.24 -15.30
C ASP A 109 28.69 -12.76 -14.88
N LEU A 110 27.84 -11.90 -15.44
CA LEU A 110 27.75 -10.49 -15.06
C LEU A 110 27.41 -10.33 -13.56
N LEU A 111 26.36 -11.00 -13.10
CA LEU A 111 25.89 -10.92 -11.71
C LEU A 111 26.86 -11.59 -10.73
N ARG A 112 27.55 -12.65 -11.17
CA ARG A 112 28.61 -13.31 -10.38
C ARG A 112 29.79 -12.36 -10.13
N ASN A 113 30.15 -11.53 -11.11
CA ASN A 113 31.31 -10.64 -11.03
C ASN A 113 31.01 -9.31 -10.32
N ASN A 114 29.74 -8.88 -10.31
CA ASN A 114 29.30 -7.59 -9.76
C ASN A 114 28.70 -7.65 -8.34
N THR A 115 28.90 -8.73 -7.57
CA THR A 115 28.18 -9.03 -6.30
C THR A 115 27.88 -7.80 -5.42
N VAL A 116 26.67 -7.26 -5.58
CA VAL A 116 26.04 -6.27 -4.70
C VAL A 116 25.53 -6.98 -3.45
N ARG A 117 25.67 -6.31 -2.30
CA ARG A 117 25.25 -6.74 -0.96
C ARG A 117 23.72 -6.90 -0.85
N CYS A 118 23.16 -7.99 -1.38
CA CYS A 118 21.77 -8.37 -1.10
C CYS A 118 21.75 -9.58 -0.16
N ARG A 119 20.93 -9.56 0.91
CA ARG A 119 20.87 -10.61 1.95
C ARG A 119 20.45 -11.99 1.41
N ASP A 120 19.96 -12.09 0.17
CA ASP A 120 19.50 -13.31 -0.52
C ASP A 120 20.35 -13.71 -1.76
N ALA A 121 21.55 -13.14 -1.94
CA ALA A 121 22.34 -13.11 -3.19
C ALA A 121 22.76 -14.44 -3.87
N THR A 122 22.33 -15.62 -3.40
CA THR A 122 22.71 -16.92 -4.00
C THR A 122 21.53 -17.73 -4.54
N LYS A 123 20.29 -17.39 -4.19
CA LYS A 123 19.10 -18.19 -4.54
C LYS A 123 18.82 -18.27 -6.04
N TRP A 124 19.17 -17.24 -6.82
CA TRP A 124 18.97 -17.22 -8.27
C TRP A 124 19.83 -18.25 -9.03
N LYS A 125 20.95 -18.68 -8.43
CA LYS A 125 21.82 -19.72 -8.98
C LYS A 125 21.15 -21.09 -9.02
N GLU A 126 20.14 -21.31 -8.19
CA GLU A 126 19.41 -22.58 -8.06
C GLU A 126 18.49 -22.85 -9.25
N TRP A 127 18.10 -21.83 -10.02
CA TRP A 127 17.23 -21.97 -11.18
C TRP A 127 17.89 -21.54 -12.49
N CYS A 128 18.78 -20.52 -12.48
CA CYS A 128 19.34 -19.96 -13.70
C CYS A 128 20.20 -20.96 -14.51
N ILE A 129 21.18 -21.61 -13.86
CA ILE A 129 22.04 -22.60 -14.54
C ILE A 129 21.24 -23.84 -14.97
N PRO A 130 20.39 -24.45 -14.11
CA PRO A 130 19.62 -25.62 -14.53
C PRO A 130 18.69 -25.32 -15.71
N LEU A 131 18.06 -24.14 -15.74
CA LEU A 131 17.21 -23.71 -16.86
C LEU A 131 18.04 -23.57 -18.14
N ALA A 132 19.20 -22.89 -18.09
CA ALA A 132 20.09 -22.74 -19.25
C ALA A 132 20.56 -24.10 -19.80
N LYS A 133 20.93 -25.04 -18.92
CA LYS A 133 21.31 -26.40 -19.32
C LYS A 133 20.17 -27.16 -20.00
N LEU A 134 18.95 -26.99 -19.49
CA LEU A 134 17.77 -27.62 -20.05
C LEU A 134 17.47 -27.10 -21.46
N LEU A 135 17.60 -25.79 -21.66
CA LEU A 135 17.45 -25.13 -22.96
C LEU A 135 18.50 -25.57 -23.99
N CYS A 136 19.71 -25.94 -23.54
CA CYS A 136 20.77 -26.52 -24.37
C CYS A 136 20.67 -28.04 -24.59
N SER A 137 19.66 -28.71 -24.03
CA SER A 137 19.53 -30.16 -24.18
C SER A 137 19.23 -30.55 -25.63
N ALA A 138 19.70 -31.72 -26.06
CA ALA A 138 19.41 -32.29 -27.38
C ALA A 138 17.97 -32.85 -27.50
N ALA A 139 17.10 -32.57 -26.53
CA ALA A 139 15.72 -33.01 -26.55
C ALA A 139 14.93 -32.27 -27.65
N PRO A 140 13.95 -32.92 -28.30
CA PRO A 140 12.99 -32.24 -29.18
C PRO A 140 12.33 -31.05 -28.49
N ASP A 141 11.92 -30.04 -29.25
CA ASP A 141 11.47 -28.76 -28.69
C ASP A 141 10.25 -28.91 -27.77
N ASP A 142 9.28 -29.78 -28.10
CA ASP A 142 8.12 -30.06 -27.23
C ASP A 142 8.53 -30.69 -25.90
N ALA A 143 9.43 -31.68 -25.93
CA ALA A 143 9.95 -32.34 -24.73
C ALA A 143 10.78 -31.38 -23.88
N ARG A 144 11.52 -30.48 -24.52
CA ARG A 144 12.29 -29.43 -23.86
C ARG A 144 11.37 -28.42 -23.18
N ARG A 145 10.34 -27.95 -23.89
CA ARG A 145 9.31 -27.05 -23.38
C ARG A 145 8.62 -27.65 -22.16
N GLU A 146 8.18 -28.91 -22.24
CA GLU A 146 7.53 -29.60 -21.13
C GLU A 146 8.46 -29.74 -19.91
N ALA A 147 9.74 -30.03 -20.14
CA ALA A 147 10.71 -30.07 -19.05
C ALA A 147 10.91 -28.70 -18.39
N VAL A 148 10.90 -27.60 -19.16
CA VAL A 148 11.01 -26.22 -18.62
C VAL A 148 9.78 -25.90 -17.77
N ILE A 149 8.60 -26.28 -18.24
CA ILE A 149 7.34 -26.13 -17.51
C ILE A 149 7.39 -26.90 -16.18
N LYS A 150 7.81 -28.17 -16.21
CA LYS A 150 7.95 -29.00 -15.00
C LYS A 150 8.94 -28.43 -13.99
N MET A 151 10.02 -27.81 -14.48
CA MET A 151 10.95 -27.07 -13.63
C MET A 151 10.28 -25.84 -12.99
N GLY A 152 9.48 -25.10 -13.76
CA GLY A 152 8.63 -24.01 -13.24
C GLY A 152 7.70 -24.49 -12.12
N ASP A 153 7.01 -25.60 -12.31
CA ASP A 153 6.10 -26.17 -11.29
C ASP A 153 6.83 -26.56 -10.00
N ASP A 154 8.05 -27.10 -10.12
CA ASP A 154 8.89 -27.43 -8.97
C ASP A 154 9.34 -26.18 -8.20
N LEU A 155 9.72 -25.11 -8.91
CA LEU A 155 10.03 -23.82 -8.30
C LEU A 155 8.80 -23.21 -7.61
N ALA A 156 7.63 -23.28 -8.25
CA ALA A 156 6.38 -22.77 -7.67
C ALA A 156 6.01 -23.50 -6.37
N ARG A 157 6.14 -24.84 -6.34
CA ARG A 157 5.93 -25.66 -5.12
C ARG A 157 6.90 -25.30 -3.99
N ARG A 158 8.09 -24.80 -4.31
CA ARG A 158 9.09 -24.31 -3.34
C ARG A 158 8.91 -22.83 -2.98
N ASN A 159 7.78 -22.21 -3.34
CA ASN A 159 7.50 -20.77 -3.15
C ASN A 159 8.53 -19.86 -3.83
N ARG A 160 9.11 -20.29 -4.96
CA ARG A 160 10.00 -19.49 -5.80
C ARG A 160 9.22 -18.94 -7.00
N THR A 161 8.14 -18.22 -6.70
CA THR A 161 7.11 -17.87 -7.69
C THR A 161 7.67 -17.09 -8.89
N PHE A 162 8.50 -16.07 -8.68
CA PHE A 162 9.01 -15.29 -9.80
C PHE A 162 9.99 -16.10 -10.68
N ALA A 163 10.84 -16.94 -10.08
CA ALA A 163 11.68 -17.87 -10.84
C ALA A 163 10.85 -18.90 -11.63
N ALA A 164 9.73 -19.37 -11.07
CA ALA A 164 8.77 -20.21 -11.78
C ALA A 164 8.15 -19.45 -12.98
N HIS A 165 7.78 -18.18 -12.79
CA HIS A 165 7.23 -17.35 -13.87
C HIS A 165 8.24 -17.14 -15.00
N ILE A 166 9.53 -17.00 -14.71
CA ILE A 166 10.57 -16.97 -15.75
C ILE A 166 10.57 -18.26 -16.58
N CYS A 167 10.41 -19.43 -15.94
CA CYS A 167 10.32 -20.69 -16.67
C CYS A 167 9.09 -20.73 -17.58
N TYR A 168 7.93 -20.29 -17.08
CA TYR A 168 6.69 -20.22 -17.86
C TYR A 168 6.79 -19.22 -19.02
N VAL A 169 7.45 -18.08 -18.79
CA VAL A 169 7.76 -17.07 -19.82
C VAL A 169 8.61 -17.66 -20.93
N VAL A 170 9.72 -18.32 -20.57
CA VAL A 170 10.62 -18.99 -21.52
C VAL A 170 9.90 -20.08 -22.31
N ALA A 171 9.01 -20.81 -21.66
CA ALA A 171 8.18 -21.85 -22.31
C ALA A 171 6.96 -21.30 -23.06
N LYS A 172 6.75 -19.98 -23.11
CA LYS A 172 5.58 -19.34 -23.72
C LYS A 172 4.26 -19.95 -23.25
N VAL A 173 4.08 -20.06 -21.94
CA VAL A 173 2.87 -20.60 -21.31
C VAL A 173 1.78 -19.51 -21.31
N GLU A 174 0.54 -19.89 -21.60
CA GLU A 174 -0.60 -18.98 -21.54
C GLU A 174 -0.82 -18.49 -20.09
N LEU A 175 -1.14 -17.20 -19.94
CA LEU A 175 -1.47 -16.61 -18.64
C LEU A 175 -2.71 -17.28 -18.04
N GLY A 176 -2.72 -17.48 -16.72
CA GLY A 176 -3.84 -18.09 -16.00
C GLY A 176 -3.97 -19.61 -16.14
N SER A 177 -3.16 -20.27 -16.99
CA SER A 177 -3.16 -21.74 -17.13
C SER A 177 -2.63 -22.47 -15.89
N ARG A 178 -1.95 -21.77 -14.98
CA ARG A 178 -1.35 -22.31 -13.75
C ARG A 178 -1.66 -21.41 -12.56
N SER A 179 -1.88 -22.03 -11.39
CA SER A 179 -2.10 -21.29 -10.14
C SER A 179 -0.93 -20.35 -9.86
N LYS A 180 -1.21 -19.05 -9.64
CA LYS A 180 -0.26 -17.95 -9.42
C LYS A 180 0.41 -17.39 -10.67
N PHE A 181 0.26 -17.99 -11.87
CA PHE A 181 0.80 -17.45 -13.12
C PHE A 181 -0.22 -16.55 -13.85
N GLU A 182 -0.69 -15.53 -13.14
CA GLU A 182 -1.64 -14.55 -13.67
C GLU A 182 -0.98 -13.18 -13.83
N LEU A 183 -0.19 -12.79 -12.82
CA LEU A 183 0.64 -11.60 -12.84
C LEU A 183 2.11 -11.98 -12.58
N ILE A 184 2.99 -11.52 -13.45
CA ILE A 184 4.41 -11.86 -13.39
C ILE A 184 5.06 -11.19 -12.18
N GLY A 185 5.79 -11.98 -11.39
CA GLY A 185 6.48 -11.54 -10.19
C GLY A 185 5.65 -11.39 -8.93
N THR A 186 4.41 -11.89 -8.89
CA THR A 186 3.57 -11.90 -7.67
C THR A 186 3.34 -13.33 -7.16
N ALA A 187 3.39 -13.53 -5.84
CA ALA A 187 3.30 -14.85 -5.22
C ALA A 187 1.87 -15.33 -4.93
N SER A 188 0.90 -14.41 -4.91
CA SER A 188 -0.53 -14.62 -4.74
C SER A 188 -1.23 -13.29 -4.97
N VAL A 189 -2.35 -13.27 -5.69
CA VAL A 189 -3.22 -12.10 -5.81
C VAL A 189 -4.63 -12.59 -5.49
N PRO A 190 -5.15 -12.38 -4.27
CA PRO A 190 -6.58 -12.44 -4.08
C PRO A 190 -7.23 -11.42 -5.02
N PHE A 191 -8.30 -11.83 -5.70
CA PHE A 191 -9.14 -10.91 -6.46
C PHE A 191 -9.55 -9.75 -5.53
N GLY A 192 -9.09 -8.52 -5.79
CA GLY A 192 -9.29 -7.35 -4.90
C GLY A 192 -8.07 -6.85 -4.11
N THR A 193 -6.86 -7.43 -4.30
CA THR A 193 -5.60 -6.83 -3.81
C THR A 193 -4.95 -5.84 -4.78
N GLU A 194 -4.16 -4.91 -4.24
CA GLU A 194 -3.42 -3.91 -5.01
C GLU A 194 -2.58 -4.57 -6.11
N VAL A 195 -2.94 -4.30 -7.37
CA VAL A 195 -2.11 -4.72 -8.48
C VAL A 195 -0.91 -3.77 -8.56
N MET A 196 0.30 -4.30 -8.32
CA MET A 196 1.53 -3.52 -8.40
C MET A 196 1.73 -3.04 -9.85
N PRO A 197 1.96 -1.74 -10.11
CA PRO A 197 2.21 -1.22 -11.44
C PRO A 197 3.29 -2.01 -12.20
N GLU A 198 4.39 -2.36 -11.53
CA GLU A 198 5.49 -3.11 -12.13
C GLU A 198 5.10 -4.55 -12.51
N SER A 199 4.07 -5.12 -11.87
CA SER A 199 3.56 -6.44 -12.24
C SER A 199 2.63 -6.36 -13.45
N ILE A 200 1.85 -5.28 -13.59
CA ILE A 200 1.09 -5.00 -14.83
C ILE A 200 2.05 -4.76 -15.98
N GLU A 201 3.04 -3.89 -15.81
CA GLU A 201 4.04 -3.59 -16.84
C GLU A 201 4.70 -4.86 -17.37
N ARG A 202 5.17 -5.75 -16.47
CA ARG A 202 5.77 -7.04 -16.84
C ARG A 202 4.78 -7.95 -17.55
N THR A 203 3.57 -8.10 -17.00
CA THR A 203 2.57 -9.04 -17.54
C THR A 203 2.03 -8.57 -18.88
N GLU A 204 1.84 -7.27 -19.05
CA GLU A 204 1.41 -6.65 -20.29
C GLU A 204 2.51 -6.72 -21.36
N THR A 205 3.78 -6.51 -20.99
CA THR A 205 4.92 -6.75 -21.89
C THR A 205 4.96 -8.22 -22.35
N TYR A 206 4.69 -9.16 -21.44
CA TYR A 206 4.67 -10.58 -21.80
C TYR A 206 3.45 -10.96 -22.66
N GLU A 207 2.27 -10.40 -22.39
CA GLU A 207 1.11 -10.55 -23.26
C GLU A 207 1.43 -10.07 -24.68
N TYR A 208 2.06 -8.90 -24.81
CA TYR A 208 2.51 -8.38 -26.10
C TYR A 208 3.44 -9.37 -26.80
N VAL A 209 4.44 -9.93 -26.10
CA VAL A 209 5.32 -10.97 -26.66
C VAL A 209 4.56 -12.22 -27.11
N LEU A 210 3.59 -12.70 -26.33
CA LEU A 210 2.76 -13.84 -26.74
C LEU A 210 1.97 -13.52 -28.02
N SER A 211 1.50 -12.27 -28.13
CA SER A 211 0.76 -11.80 -29.29
C SER A 211 1.59 -11.70 -30.57
N LEU A 212 2.92 -11.49 -30.48
CA LEU A 212 3.79 -11.41 -31.67
C LEU A 212 3.75 -12.70 -32.51
N THR A 213 3.52 -13.84 -31.85
CA THR A 213 3.42 -15.15 -32.53
C THR A 213 2.00 -15.61 -32.77
N SER A 214 1.08 -15.33 -31.85
CA SER A 214 -0.32 -15.79 -31.93
C SER A 214 -1.25 -14.79 -32.62
N GLY A 215 -0.85 -13.53 -32.74
CA GLY A 215 -1.69 -12.41 -33.17
C GLY A 215 -2.74 -12.00 -32.13
N GLN A 216 -2.66 -12.54 -30.91
CA GLN A 216 -3.81 -12.64 -30.04
C GLN A 216 -3.51 -12.27 -28.58
N ALA A 217 -4.39 -11.45 -28.00
CA ALA A 217 -4.36 -11.07 -26.59
C ALA A 217 -4.75 -12.25 -25.68
N GLN A 218 -4.40 -12.16 -24.39
CA GLN A 218 -4.63 -13.26 -23.46
C GLN A 218 -5.93 -13.02 -22.66
N PRO A 219 -6.95 -13.90 -22.75
CA PRO A 219 -8.27 -13.68 -22.11
C PRO A 219 -8.18 -13.51 -20.58
N SER A 220 -7.36 -14.34 -19.94
CA SER A 220 -7.15 -14.34 -18.48
C SER A 220 -6.53 -13.04 -17.95
N PHE A 221 -5.85 -12.27 -18.80
CA PHE A 221 -5.21 -11.02 -18.39
C PHE A 221 -6.15 -9.80 -18.47
N GLN A 222 -7.20 -9.86 -19.30
CA GLN A 222 -8.10 -8.73 -19.54
C GLN A 222 -8.79 -8.24 -18.26
N VAL A 223 -8.99 -9.13 -17.29
CA VAL A 223 -9.53 -8.78 -15.97
C VAL A 223 -8.64 -7.81 -15.20
N PHE A 224 -7.32 -7.99 -15.28
CA PHE A 224 -6.36 -7.12 -14.63
C PHE A 224 -6.22 -5.79 -15.37
N LYS A 225 -6.28 -5.79 -16.70
CA LYS A 225 -6.34 -4.56 -17.50
C LYS A 225 -7.58 -3.71 -17.17
N LEU A 226 -8.75 -4.32 -16.99
CA LEU A 226 -9.96 -3.60 -16.60
C LEU A 226 -9.85 -2.99 -15.20
N CYS A 227 -9.23 -3.72 -14.26
CA CYS A 227 -8.92 -3.17 -12.93
C CYS A 227 -7.96 -1.98 -13.03
N HIS A 228 -6.95 -2.05 -13.91
CA HIS A 228 -6.02 -0.95 -14.12
C HIS A 228 -6.68 0.27 -14.77
N ALA A 229 -7.51 0.08 -15.80
CA ALA A 229 -8.32 1.11 -16.43
C ALA A 229 -9.23 1.82 -15.41
N SER A 230 -9.87 1.04 -14.54
CA SER A 230 -10.71 1.57 -13.46
C SER A 230 -9.92 2.46 -12.49
N ARG A 231 -8.65 2.14 -12.23
CA ARG A 231 -7.76 2.96 -11.38
C ARG A 231 -7.40 4.27 -12.07
N TYR A 232 -7.07 4.25 -13.36
CA TYR A 232 -6.83 5.47 -14.13
C TYR A 232 -8.04 6.41 -14.09
N ALA A 233 -9.25 5.85 -14.25
CA ALA A 233 -10.49 6.63 -14.13
C ALA A 233 -10.71 7.24 -12.74
N VAL A 234 -10.24 6.60 -11.66
CA VAL A 234 -10.37 7.13 -10.29
C VAL A 234 -9.40 8.28 -9.99
N ILE A 235 -8.26 8.34 -10.68
CA ILE A 235 -7.26 9.40 -10.56
C ILE A 235 -7.37 10.46 -11.67
N ASP A 236 -8.53 10.51 -12.34
CA ASP A 236 -8.87 11.48 -13.38
C ASP A 236 -7.99 11.40 -14.65
N MET A 237 -7.38 10.24 -14.90
CA MET A 237 -6.67 9.91 -16.15
C MET A 237 -7.62 9.22 -17.12
N TYR A 238 -8.61 9.97 -17.61
CA TYR A 238 -9.74 9.43 -18.36
C TYR A 238 -9.34 8.94 -19.76
N GLU A 239 -8.41 9.63 -20.44
CA GLU A 239 -7.94 9.25 -21.77
C GLU A 239 -7.24 7.89 -21.73
N GLU A 240 -6.34 7.67 -20.77
CA GLU A 240 -5.63 6.40 -20.60
C GLU A 240 -6.60 5.27 -20.19
N ALA A 241 -7.54 5.57 -19.30
CA ALA A 241 -8.59 4.62 -18.93
C ALA A 241 -9.43 4.21 -20.15
N PHE A 242 -9.75 5.17 -21.02
CA PHE A 242 -10.55 4.93 -22.23
C PHE A 242 -9.79 4.10 -23.26
N LYS A 243 -8.50 4.39 -23.49
CA LYS A 243 -7.61 3.58 -24.35
C LYS A 243 -7.51 2.13 -23.86
N TYR A 244 -7.41 1.91 -22.55
CA TYR A 244 -7.44 0.55 -22.00
C TYR A 244 -8.78 -0.14 -22.29
N CYS A 245 -9.90 0.57 -22.14
CA CYS A 245 -11.22 0.00 -22.45
C CYS A 245 -11.34 -0.42 -23.92
N GLU A 246 -10.78 0.35 -24.85
CA GLU A 246 -10.74 0.00 -26.27
C GLU A 246 -9.93 -1.30 -26.51
N VAL A 247 -8.70 -1.37 -25.98
CA VAL A 247 -7.82 -2.54 -26.13
C VAL A 247 -8.48 -3.80 -25.55
N ILE A 248 -9.08 -3.69 -24.36
CA ILE A 248 -9.80 -4.79 -23.73
C ILE A 248 -11.00 -5.21 -24.60
N SER A 249 -11.75 -4.27 -25.15
CA SER A 249 -12.93 -4.57 -25.98
C SER A 249 -12.56 -5.39 -27.21
N LYS A 250 -11.48 -5.00 -27.92
CA LYS A 250 -10.95 -5.77 -29.05
C LYS A 250 -10.56 -7.20 -28.65
N ALA A 251 -9.91 -7.36 -27.50
CA ALA A 251 -9.55 -8.68 -26.98
C ALA A 251 -10.79 -9.52 -26.63
N VAL A 252 -11.79 -8.93 -25.97
CA VAL A 252 -13.04 -9.61 -25.59
C VAL A 252 -13.81 -10.10 -26.80
N ILE A 253 -13.91 -9.28 -27.84
CA ILE A 253 -14.59 -9.62 -29.10
C ILE A 253 -13.88 -10.79 -29.81
N THR A 254 -12.56 -10.90 -29.65
CA THR A 254 -11.77 -12.01 -30.22
C THR A 254 -12.00 -13.34 -29.48
N PHE A 255 -12.37 -13.31 -28.18
CA PHE A 255 -12.56 -14.50 -27.34
C PHE A 255 -13.87 -14.50 -26.55
N PRO A 256 -15.03 -14.41 -27.21
CA PRO A 256 -16.30 -14.22 -26.53
C PRO A 256 -16.61 -15.37 -25.56
N ASP A 257 -16.21 -16.61 -25.86
CA ASP A 257 -16.52 -17.77 -25.03
C ASP A 257 -15.68 -17.88 -23.76
N LYS A 258 -14.50 -17.26 -23.75
CA LYS A 258 -13.58 -17.27 -22.58
C LYS A 258 -13.85 -16.13 -21.61
N ILE A 259 -14.79 -15.22 -21.93
CA ILE A 259 -15.08 -14.02 -21.15
C ILE A 259 -16.49 -14.09 -20.56
N THR A 260 -16.61 -13.79 -19.27
CA THR A 260 -17.90 -13.82 -18.58
C THR A 260 -18.78 -12.64 -18.95
N ARG A 261 -20.10 -12.85 -18.99
CA ARG A 261 -21.08 -11.77 -19.22
C ARG A 261 -20.93 -10.62 -18.22
N SER A 262 -20.68 -10.93 -16.94
CA SER A 262 -20.45 -9.92 -15.90
C SER A 262 -19.23 -9.04 -16.17
N PHE A 263 -18.18 -9.60 -16.77
CA PHE A 263 -17.00 -8.84 -17.16
C PHE A 263 -17.35 -7.83 -18.25
N ILE A 264 -18.06 -8.27 -19.29
CA ILE A 264 -18.49 -7.41 -20.40
C ILE A 264 -19.38 -6.27 -19.90
N GLY A 265 -20.33 -6.55 -19.00
CA GLY A 265 -21.18 -5.52 -18.41
C GLY A 265 -20.41 -4.47 -17.60
N ARG A 266 -19.35 -4.87 -16.88
CA ARG A 266 -18.47 -3.94 -16.15
C ARG A 266 -17.64 -3.06 -17.10
N LEU A 267 -17.11 -3.66 -18.17
CA LEU A 267 -16.38 -2.94 -19.21
C LEU A 267 -17.28 -1.89 -19.86
N ILE A 268 -18.49 -2.26 -20.31
CA ILE A 268 -19.48 -1.32 -20.86
C ILE A 268 -19.79 -0.19 -19.87
N SER A 269 -20.03 -0.52 -18.59
CA SER A 269 -20.34 0.51 -17.59
C SER A 269 -19.21 1.52 -17.38
N LEU A 270 -17.96 1.08 -17.39
CA LEU A 270 -16.80 1.97 -17.31
C LEU A 270 -16.66 2.79 -18.60
N THR A 271 -16.74 2.15 -19.76
CA THR A 271 -16.65 2.82 -21.06
C THR A 271 -17.70 3.91 -21.22
N CYS A 272 -18.97 3.65 -20.91
CA CYS A 272 -20.03 4.66 -21.03
C CYS A 272 -19.77 5.89 -20.14
N LYS A 273 -19.28 5.69 -18.91
CA LYS A 273 -18.93 6.81 -18.02
C LYS A 273 -17.80 7.64 -18.58
N LEU A 274 -16.76 7.00 -19.12
CA LEU A 274 -15.60 7.68 -19.70
C LEU A 274 -15.98 8.39 -21.00
N ARG A 275 -16.76 7.75 -21.85
CA ARG A 275 -17.33 8.33 -23.08
C ARG A 275 -18.09 9.62 -22.79
N ASP A 276 -19.00 9.58 -21.81
CA ASP A 276 -19.80 10.76 -21.45
C ASP A 276 -18.95 11.90 -20.85
N LEU A 277 -17.82 11.57 -20.23
CA LEU A 277 -16.87 12.57 -19.70
C LEU A 277 -15.96 13.17 -20.78
N LEU A 278 -15.59 12.38 -21.79
CA LEU A 278 -14.67 12.77 -22.86
C LEU A 278 -15.39 13.34 -24.09
N GLU A 279 -16.71 13.20 -24.18
CA GLU A 279 -17.52 13.56 -25.36
C GLU A 279 -17.07 12.84 -26.65
N GLU A 280 -16.53 11.63 -26.52
CA GLU A 280 -16.02 10.81 -27.63
C GLU A 280 -17.09 9.85 -28.17
N GLU A 281 -17.08 9.58 -29.48
CA GLU A 281 -17.88 8.51 -30.07
C GLU A 281 -17.04 7.24 -30.23
N CYS A 282 -17.62 6.06 -29.92
CA CYS A 282 -16.91 4.79 -29.95
C CYS A 282 -17.72 3.69 -30.66
N GLU A 283 -17.46 3.47 -31.95
CA GLU A 283 -18.15 2.45 -32.75
C GLU A 283 -17.98 1.03 -32.18
N TRP A 284 -16.79 0.72 -31.63
CA TRP A 284 -16.49 -0.57 -31.00
C TRP A 284 -17.34 -0.87 -29.75
N LEU A 285 -17.95 0.15 -29.13
CA LEU A 285 -18.87 -0.05 -28.01
C LEU A 285 -20.17 -0.71 -28.48
N LEU A 286 -20.64 -0.43 -29.70
CA LEU A 286 -21.84 -1.05 -30.25
C LEU A 286 -21.66 -2.56 -30.43
N GLU A 287 -20.48 -2.98 -30.91
CA GLU A 287 -20.14 -4.40 -31.05
C GLU A 287 -20.07 -5.10 -29.68
N LEU A 288 -19.49 -4.44 -28.69
CA LEU A 288 -19.40 -4.95 -27.32
C LEU A 288 -20.78 -5.07 -26.65
N GLU A 289 -21.65 -4.08 -26.85
CA GLU A 289 -23.04 -4.09 -26.38
C GLU A 289 -23.86 -5.19 -27.04
N GLU A 290 -23.68 -5.42 -28.34
CA GLU A 290 -24.34 -6.52 -29.05
C GLU A 290 -23.88 -7.88 -28.51
N LEU A 291 -22.58 -8.06 -28.30
CA LEU A 291 -22.04 -9.27 -27.68
C LEU A 291 -22.64 -9.50 -26.27
N HIS A 292 -22.79 -8.44 -25.48
CA HIS A 292 -23.43 -8.51 -24.17
C HIS A 292 -24.92 -8.91 -24.27
N ARG A 293 -25.66 -8.38 -25.27
CA ARG A 293 -27.06 -8.73 -25.54
C ARG A 293 -27.23 -10.19 -25.98
N THR A 294 -26.35 -10.69 -26.84
CA THR A 294 -26.37 -12.10 -27.29
C THR A 294 -26.16 -13.06 -26.12
N LYS A 295 -25.14 -12.83 -25.27
CA LYS A 295 -24.92 -13.62 -24.05
C LYS A 295 -26.04 -13.51 -23.02
N LEU A 296 -26.77 -12.39 -23.02
CA LEU A 296 -27.98 -12.18 -22.23
C LEU A 296 -29.12 -13.09 -22.68
N ALA A 297 -29.34 -13.18 -23.99
CA ALA A 297 -30.38 -14.00 -24.60
C ALA A 297 -30.08 -15.50 -24.47
N GLU A 298 -28.82 -15.92 -24.66
CA GLU A 298 -28.37 -17.30 -24.46
C GLU A 298 -28.59 -17.78 -23.02
N ALA A 299 -28.31 -16.93 -22.02
CA ALA A 299 -28.53 -17.25 -20.61
C ALA A 299 -30.02 -17.33 -20.22
N GLN A 300 -30.91 -16.70 -20.99
CA GLN A 300 -32.36 -16.74 -20.77
C GLN A 300 -33.04 -17.92 -21.48
N CYS A 301 -32.40 -18.49 -22.52
CA CYS A 301 -32.90 -19.67 -23.25
C CYS A 301 -32.38 -21.01 -22.70
N GLY A 302 -31.43 -21.03 -21.76
CA GLY A 302 -30.80 -22.26 -21.26
C GLY A 302 -31.46 -22.87 -20.02
N HIS A 303 -32.46 -23.72 -20.21
CA HIS A 303 -32.71 -24.88 -19.36
C HIS A 303 -32.86 -26.12 -20.26
N ASP A 304 -32.20 -27.21 -19.86
CA ASP A 304 -32.10 -28.55 -20.46
C ASP A 304 -31.15 -28.74 -21.65
N GLU A 305 -29.91 -29.16 -21.36
CA GLU A 305 -29.40 -30.48 -21.81
C GLU A 305 -28.04 -30.81 -21.18
N VAL A 306 -27.95 -32.06 -20.69
CA VAL A 306 -26.74 -32.74 -20.23
C VAL A 306 -25.85 -33.04 -21.43
N PHE A 307 -24.57 -32.67 -21.41
CA PHE A 307 -23.55 -33.39 -22.18
C PHE A 307 -22.32 -33.70 -21.32
N ASP A 308 -22.25 -35.00 -21.02
CA ASP A 308 -21.15 -35.72 -20.41
C ASP A 308 -20.01 -35.89 -21.43
N ILE A 309 -18.79 -35.48 -21.07
CA ILE A 309 -17.56 -36.09 -21.59
C ILE A 309 -16.64 -36.36 -20.38
N LYS A 310 -16.71 -37.60 -19.91
CA LYS A 310 -15.73 -38.24 -19.02
C LYS A 310 -14.44 -38.64 -19.76
N HIS A 311 -13.40 -38.82 -18.92
CA HIS A 311 -12.03 -39.30 -19.11
C HIS A 311 -11.00 -38.19 -19.41
N SER A 312 -10.00 -37.91 -18.57
CA SER A 312 -9.21 -38.83 -17.75
C SER A 312 -9.08 -38.45 -16.26
N GLU A 313 -9.40 -39.41 -15.40
CA GLU A 313 -9.13 -39.44 -13.96
C GLU A 313 -7.64 -39.61 -13.65
N GLY A 314 -7.20 -39.08 -12.49
CA GLY A 314 -5.93 -39.43 -11.89
C GLY A 314 -5.57 -38.58 -10.67
N CYS A 315 -5.96 -39.06 -9.48
CA CYS A 315 -5.50 -38.68 -8.13
C CYS A 315 -6.30 -37.60 -7.37
N LEU A 316 -7.44 -38.03 -6.82
CA LEU A 316 -7.98 -37.51 -5.55
C LEU A 316 -8.34 -38.71 -4.67
N GLU A 317 -7.43 -39.09 -3.76
CA GLU A 317 -7.81 -39.83 -2.55
C GLU A 317 -8.11 -38.80 -1.46
N THR A 318 -9.38 -38.77 -1.10
CA THR A 318 -10.02 -38.39 0.17
C THR A 318 -9.09 -37.91 1.30
N VAL A 319 -9.15 -36.61 1.59
CA VAL A 319 -8.96 -36.10 2.95
C VAL A 319 -10.31 -35.50 3.38
N GLU A 320 -10.87 -36.03 4.45
CA GLU A 320 -12.14 -35.62 5.02
C GLU A 320 -12.17 -34.11 5.33
N ILE A 321 -13.19 -33.44 4.79
CA ILE A 321 -13.50 -32.03 5.07
C ILE A 321 -14.27 -31.99 6.40
N PRO A 322 -13.80 -31.29 7.44
CA PRO A 322 -14.65 -30.96 8.58
C PRO A 322 -15.73 -29.99 8.11
N ASN A 323 -16.99 -30.32 8.39
CA ASN A 323 -18.16 -29.48 8.14
C ASN A 323 -17.90 -28.00 8.48
N LEU A 324 -17.71 -27.18 7.45
CA LEU A 324 -17.84 -25.73 7.52
C LEU A 324 -19.22 -25.38 7.01
N GLN A 325 -19.98 -24.70 7.87
CA GLN A 325 -21.27 -24.11 7.54
C GLN A 325 -21.15 -23.18 6.31
N PRO A 326 -22.24 -23.01 5.54
CA PRO A 326 -22.21 -22.24 4.31
C PRO A 326 -21.90 -20.77 4.60
N THR A 327 -20.79 -20.27 4.08
CA THR A 327 -20.58 -18.83 3.91
C THR A 327 -20.73 -18.49 2.43
N ASP A 328 -21.90 -17.95 2.09
CA ASP A 328 -22.32 -17.55 0.75
C ASP A 328 -21.39 -16.49 0.10
N PRO A 329 -21.17 -16.56 -1.23
CA PRO A 329 -20.55 -15.51 -2.04
C PRO A 329 -21.32 -14.17 -2.10
N GLU A 330 -22.53 -14.07 -1.55
CA GLU A 330 -23.34 -12.84 -1.55
C GLU A 330 -22.76 -11.70 -0.68
N HIS A 331 -21.91 -12.01 0.31
CA HIS A 331 -21.42 -11.00 1.26
C HIS A 331 -20.32 -10.07 0.69
N LEU A 332 -19.60 -10.48 -0.36
CA LEU A 332 -18.55 -9.68 -1.00
C LEU A 332 -19.10 -8.64 -1.99
N LEU A 333 -20.34 -8.83 -2.47
CA LEU A 333 -21.03 -7.88 -3.35
C LEU A 333 -21.75 -6.75 -2.58
N ASP A 334 -21.75 -6.78 -1.24
CA ASP A 334 -22.63 -5.96 -0.40
C ASP A 334 -21.94 -4.71 0.20
N ALA A 335 -20.65 -4.74 0.55
CA ALA A 335 -20.00 -3.63 1.27
C ALA A 335 -19.84 -2.34 0.42
N ASN A 336 -19.41 -2.48 -0.84
CA ASN A 336 -19.29 -1.37 -1.80
C ASN A 336 -20.65 -0.73 -2.11
N LEU A 337 -21.68 -1.54 -2.29
CA LEU A 337 -23.04 -1.08 -2.54
C LEU A 337 -23.65 -0.44 -1.27
N ARG A 338 -23.40 -0.99 -0.08
CA ARG A 338 -23.82 -0.43 1.22
C ARG A 338 -23.12 0.87 1.58
N PHE A 339 -21.86 1.04 1.19
CA PHE A 339 -21.16 2.30 1.35
C PHE A 339 -21.74 3.35 0.41
N SER A 340 -21.78 3.06 -0.90
CA SER A 340 -22.24 4.01 -1.92
C SER A 340 -23.73 4.38 -1.81
N SER A 341 -24.58 3.48 -1.32
CA SER A 341 -26.01 3.75 -1.05
C SER A 341 -26.25 4.60 0.20
N ARG A 342 -25.30 4.66 1.13
CA ARG A 342 -25.45 5.40 2.41
C ARG A 342 -24.62 6.66 2.50
N TYR A 343 -23.52 6.75 1.76
CA TYR A 343 -22.58 7.86 1.84
C TYR A 343 -22.15 8.35 0.47
N LYS A 344 -22.16 9.67 0.30
CA LYS A 344 -21.62 10.35 -0.88
C LYS A 344 -20.29 11.01 -0.53
N ARG A 345 -19.21 10.59 -1.19
CA ARG A 345 -17.88 11.22 -1.10
C ARG A 345 -17.89 12.59 -1.78
N GLY A 346 -17.24 13.57 -1.16
CA GLY A 346 -17.01 14.92 -1.66
C GLY A 346 -15.53 15.23 -1.80
N LYS A 347 -15.16 16.49 -1.62
CA LYS A 347 -13.78 16.98 -1.79
C LYS A 347 -12.82 16.36 -0.75
N LEU A 348 -11.56 16.20 -1.15
CA LEU A 348 -10.47 15.83 -0.24
C LEU A 348 -10.32 16.93 0.82
N LEU A 349 -10.21 16.54 2.09
CA LEU A 349 -9.93 17.43 3.23
C LEU A 349 -8.45 17.38 3.62
N GLY A 350 -7.83 16.21 3.55
CA GLY A 350 -6.41 16.03 3.86
C GLY A 350 -5.89 14.67 3.44
N LYS A 351 -4.58 14.57 3.22
CA LYS A 351 -3.87 13.33 2.88
C LYS A 351 -2.54 13.28 3.63
N GLY A 352 -2.24 12.15 4.26
CA GLY A 352 -1.01 11.96 5.03
C GLY A 352 -0.59 10.50 5.14
N GLY A 353 0.33 10.20 6.05
CA GLY A 353 0.85 8.83 6.26
C GLY A 353 -0.23 7.82 6.68
N TYR A 354 -1.32 8.28 7.27
CA TYR A 354 -2.43 7.46 7.78
C TYR A 354 -3.61 7.35 6.80
N GLY A 355 -3.44 7.82 5.56
CA GLY A 355 -4.44 7.70 4.50
C GLY A 355 -4.98 9.03 3.98
N SER A 356 -6.16 8.96 3.34
CA SER A 356 -6.82 10.12 2.73
C SER A 356 -8.19 10.36 3.37
N VAL A 357 -8.48 11.59 3.76
CA VAL A 357 -9.74 11.99 4.39
C VAL A 357 -10.52 12.89 3.45
N TYR A 358 -11.77 12.54 3.18
CA TYR A 358 -12.68 13.28 2.32
C TYR A 358 -13.86 13.82 3.11
N ARG A 359 -14.39 14.96 2.68
CA ARG A 359 -15.74 15.38 3.07
C ARG A 359 -16.73 14.34 2.55
N GLY A 360 -17.74 14.03 3.33
CA GLY A 360 -18.81 13.13 2.94
C GLY A 360 -20.17 13.62 3.42
N VAL A 361 -21.21 13.03 2.86
CA VAL A 361 -22.60 13.27 3.27
C VAL A 361 -23.29 11.93 3.43
N ARG A 362 -23.87 11.68 4.60
CA ARG A 362 -24.77 10.55 4.82
C ARG A 362 -26.09 10.81 4.11
N ILE A 363 -26.50 9.91 3.25
CA ILE A 363 -27.59 10.12 2.28
C ILE A 363 -28.95 10.23 2.99
N ALA A 364 -29.16 9.42 4.03
CA ALA A 364 -30.42 9.28 4.75
C ALA A 364 -30.90 10.58 5.41
N ASP A 365 -29.99 11.32 6.04
CA ASP A 365 -30.31 12.51 6.84
C ASP A 365 -29.54 13.77 6.41
N LYS A 366 -28.76 13.67 5.32
CA LYS A 366 -27.87 14.72 4.83
C LYS A 366 -26.82 15.17 5.85
N LYS A 367 -26.57 14.39 6.91
CA LYS A 367 -25.55 14.71 7.90
C LYS A 367 -24.17 14.68 7.25
N GLU A 368 -23.40 15.73 7.49
CA GLU A 368 -22.03 15.80 7.02
C GLU A 368 -21.13 14.88 7.84
N VAL A 369 -20.22 14.19 7.17
CA VAL A 369 -19.30 13.21 7.75
C VAL A 369 -17.91 13.37 7.16
N ALA A 370 -16.89 12.85 7.84
CA ALA A 370 -15.57 12.68 7.28
C ALA A 370 -15.38 11.21 6.90
N ILE A 371 -14.85 10.96 5.71
CA ILE A 371 -14.63 9.61 5.17
C ILE A 371 -13.13 9.40 5.05
N LYS A 372 -12.55 8.63 5.96
CA LYS A 372 -11.11 8.30 5.98
C LYS A 372 -10.89 6.96 5.29
N TYR A 373 -10.01 6.94 4.30
CA TYR A 373 -9.55 5.74 3.60
C TYR A 373 -8.16 5.37 4.12
N VAL A 374 -8.04 4.20 4.75
CA VAL A 374 -6.78 3.64 5.26
C VAL A 374 -6.38 2.45 4.41
N LEU A 375 -5.19 2.50 3.80
CA LEU A 375 -4.68 1.42 2.93
C LEU A 375 -4.23 0.21 3.76
N LYS A 376 -4.61 -1.00 3.34
CA LYS A 376 -4.17 -2.28 3.91
C LYS A 376 -2.76 -2.67 3.44
N ASN A 377 -1.77 -1.84 3.76
CA ASN A 377 -0.37 -2.09 3.38
C ASN A 377 0.33 -3.06 4.36
N LYS A 378 1.65 -3.27 4.24
CA LYS A 378 2.43 -4.15 5.15
C LYS A 378 2.44 -3.70 6.61
N GLU A 379 2.10 -2.45 6.90
CA GLU A 379 2.01 -1.88 8.25
C GLU A 379 0.59 -1.97 8.83
N TYR A 380 -0.37 -2.45 8.03
CA TYR A 380 -1.73 -2.74 8.47
C TYR A 380 -1.71 -3.79 9.57
N LYS A 381 -2.34 -3.46 10.69
CA LYS A 381 -2.48 -4.32 11.85
C LYS A 381 -3.95 -4.55 12.16
N THR A 382 -4.29 -5.78 12.49
CA THR A 382 -5.56 -6.13 13.13
C THR A 382 -5.30 -6.43 14.60
N ILE A 383 -6.30 -6.13 15.45
CA ILE A 383 -6.31 -6.52 16.85
C ILE A 383 -7.69 -7.06 17.21
N THR A 384 -7.74 -7.86 18.26
CA THR A 384 -9.00 -8.25 18.91
C THR A 384 -9.21 -7.39 20.15
N ILE A 385 -10.36 -6.74 20.27
CA ILE A 385 -10.71 -5.96 21.47
C ILE A 385 -10.79 -6.94 22.66
N PRO A 386 -10.22 -6.61 23.84
CA PRO A 386 -10.32 -7.46 25.03
C PRO A 386 -11.77 -7.86 25.33
N GLY A 387 -12.04 -9.18 25.38
CA GLY A 387 -13.37 -9.74 25.63
C GLY A 387 -14.26 -9.91 24.39
N GLU A 388 -13.81 -9.48 23.21
CA GLU A 388 -14.48 -9.75 21.92
C GLU A 388 -13.74 -10.89 21.18
N THR A 389 -14.40 -11.52 20.20
CA THR A 389 -13.82 -12.62 19.40
C THR A 389 -13.44 -12.21 17.98
N GLN A 390 -13.90 -11.04 17.54
CA GLN A 390 -13.69 -10.55 16.19
C GLN A 390 -12.39 -9.75 16.09
N GLU A 391 -11.53 -10.10 15.14
CA GLU A 391 -10.42 -9.23 14.73
C GLU A 391 -10.93 -8.03 13.95
N LEU A 392 -10.41 -6.86 14.31
CA LEU A 392 -10.76 -5.58 13.71
C LEU A 392 -9.49 -4.85 13.29
N PRO A 393 -9.55 -3.97 12.26
CA PRO A 393 -8.46 -3.05 11.96
C PRO A 393 -8.06 -2.27 13.23
N LEU A 394 -6.76 -2.07 13.46
CA LEU A 394 -6.24 -1.43 14.67
C LEU A 394 -6.99 -0.13 15.00
N GLU A 395 -7.03 0.82 14.06
CA GLU A 395 -7.68 2.12 14.29
C GLU A 395 -9.19 1.96 14.58
N VAL A 396 -9.87 1.06 13.87
CA VAL A 396 -11.30 0.75 14.11
C VAL A 396 -11.51 0.20 15.51
N ALA A 397 -10.68 -0.75 15.95
CA ALA A 397 -10.77 -1.36 17.27
C ALA A 397 -10.59 -0.32 18.38
N LEU A 398 -9.55 0.51 18.27
CA LEU A 398 -9.25 1.56 19.25
C LEU A 398 -10.36 2.62 19.30
N MET A 399 -10.86 3.08 18.15
CA MET A 399 -11.96 4.04 18.11
C MET A 399 -13.28 3.44 18.62
N LYS A 400 -13.56 2.16 18.38
CA LYS A 400 -14.70 1.47 19.00
C LYS A 400 -14.58 1.45 20.52
N MET A 401 -13.38 1.22 21.07
CA MET A 401 -13.15 1.23 22.51
C MET A 401 -13.39 2.62 23.12
N THR A 402 -12.83 3.67 22.52
CA THR A 402 -13.02 5.05 23.03
C THR A 402 -14.41 5.61 22.77
N SER A 403 -15.19 5.02 21.87
CA SER A 403 -16.59 5.39 21.63
C SER A 403 -17.58 4.68 22.58
N LYS A 404 -17.13 3.71 23.40
CA LYS A 404 -17.99 3.06 24.40
C LYS A 404 -18.43 4.09 25.47
N PRO A 405 -19.64 3.97 26.04
CA PRO A 405 -20.06 4.82 27.15
C PRO A 405 -19.14 4.66 28.38
N PRO A 406 -18.89 5.74 29.14
CA PRO A 406 -19.42 7.10 28.94
C PRO A 406 -18.77 7.82 27.76
N HIS A 407 -19.54 8.58 26.98
CA HIS A 407 -18.98 9.28 25.82
C HIS A 407 -18.18 10.53 26.23
N CYS A 408 -17.08 10.80 25.52
CA CYS A 408 -16.30 12.04 25.64
C CYS A 408 -16.45 12.88 24.36
N SER A 409 -16.90 14.14 24.50
CA SER A 409 -17.05 15.05 23.35
C SER A 409 -15.72 15.47 22.75
N ASN A 410 -14.62 15.37 23.49
CA ASN A 410 -13.28 15.75 23.05
C ASN A 410 -12.53 14.64 22.28
N VAL A 411 -13.16 13.50 22.00
CA VAL A 411 -12.62 12.45 21.12
C VAL A 411 -13.54 12.29 19.91
N LEU A 412 -12.96 12.26 18.71
CA LEU A 412 -13.71 12.13 17.47
C LEU A 412 -14.40 10.77 17.40
N GLN A 413 -15.71 10.78 17.15
CA GLN A 413 -16.50 9.55 17.09
C GLN A 413 -16.38 8.82 15.75
N LEU A 414 -16.21 7.49 15.84
CA LEU A 414 -16.43 6.57 14.74
C LEU A 414 -17.93 6.26 14.65
N LEU A 415 -18.55 6.66 13.53
CA LEU A 415 -19.96 6.42 13.29
C LEU A 415 -20.21 5.04 12.69
N GLU A 416 -19.36 4.67 11.73
CA GLU A 416 -19.42 3.41 11.02
C GLU A 416 -18.08 3.14 10.34
N TRP A 417 -17.83 1.89 9.96
CA TRP A 417 -16.67 1.56 9.14
C TRP A 417 -17.04 0.50 8.12
N PHE A 418 -16.24 0.42 7.07
CA PHE A 418 -16.36 -0.57 6.01
C PHE A 418 -15.00 -1.17 5.70
N ASP A 419 -15.00 -2.46 5.46
CA ASP A 419 -13.89 -3.14 4.80
C ASP A 419 -14.23 -3.21 3.30
N ILE A 420 -13.51 -2.46 2.48
CA ILE A 420 -13.77 -2.37 1.04
C ILE A 420 -12.45 -2.42 0.28
N ASP A 421 -12.28 -3.47 -0.54
CA ASP A 421 -11.10 -3.67 -1.38
C ASP A 421 -9.81 -3.61 -0.54
N GLN A 422 -8.90 -2.69 -0.87
CA GLN A 422 -7.65 -2.42 -0.15
C GLN A 422 -7.77 -1.36 0.94
N HIS A 423 -8.98 -0.92 1.24
CA HIS A 423 -9.20 0.15 2.19
C HIS A 423 -10.05 -0.30 3.37
N ILE A 424 -9.66 0.14 4.54
CA ILE A 424 -10.59 0.33 5.64
C ILE A 424 -11.12 1.75 5.52
N ILE A 425 -12.44 1.87 5.34
CA ILE A 425 -13.12 3.16 5.24
C ILE A 425 -13.76 3.45 6.59
N LEU A 426 -13.31 4.50 7.27
CA LEU A 426 -13.91 4.97 8.51
C LEU A 426 -14.84 6.14 8.20
N ILE A 427 -16.09 6.04 8.65
CA ILE A 427 -17.05 7.13 8.67
C ILE A 427 -16.99 7.78 10.03
N LEU A 428 -16.50 9.01 10.04
CA LEU A 428 -16.23 9.77 11.25
C LEU A 428 -17.20 10.95 11.35
N GLU A 429 -17.46 11.39 12.58
CA GLU A 429 -18.12 12.68 12.77
C GLU A 429 -17.31 13.80 12.09
N ARG A 430 -18.01 14.84 11.62
CA ARG A 430 -17.37 16.01 11.00
C ARG A 430 -17.83 17.30 11.68
N PRO A 431 -17.02 17.85 12.59
CA PRO A 431 -17.23 19.20 13.08
C PRO A 431 -17.17 20.21 11.93
N SER A 432 -17.95 21.28 12.00
CA SER A 432 -17.95 22.33 10.99
C SER A 432 -18.47 23.64 11.59
N PRO A 433 -17.75 24.77 11.44
CA PRO A 433 -16.40 24.87 10.89
C PRO A 433 -15.37 24.14 11.77
N CYS A 434 -14.29 23.67 11.16
CA CYS A 434 -13.17 23.09 11.89
C CYS A 434 -11.86 23.25 11.10
N MET A 435 -10.75 23.22 11.83
CA MET A 435 -9.40 23.12 11.31
C MET A 435 -8.52 22.40 12.33
N ASP A 436 -7.32 21.95 11.96
CA ASP A 436 -6.38 21.47 12.96
C ASP A 436 -5.74 22.63 13.75
N ILE A 437 -5.20 22.31 14.94
CA ILE A 437 -4.63 23.31 15.82
C ILE A 437 -3.31 23.89 15.28
N GLU A 438 -2.56 23.16 14.45
CA GLU A 438 -1.35 23.72 13.82
C GLU A 438 -1.74 24.88 12.89
N ASP A 439 -2.73 24.67 12.03
CA ASP A 439 -3.26 25.72 11.16
C ASP A 439 -3.92 26.87 11.95
N PHE A 440 -4.61 26.57 13.06
CA PHE A 440 -5.17 27.59 13.95
C PHE A 440 -4.06 28.46 14.57
N SER A 441 -3.00 27.84 15.08
CA SER A 441 -1.83 28.55 15.63
C SER A 441 -1.12 29.38 14.55
N ASN A 442 -0.95 28.85 13.34
CA ASN A 442 -0.33 29.58 12.22
C ASN A 442 -1.10 30.86 11.85
N ARG A 443 -2.44 30.86 11.98
CA ARG A 443 -3.26 32.07 11.79
C ARG A 443 -3.09 33.11 12.90
N GLN A 444 -2.51 32.73 14.03
CA GLN A 444 -2.20 33.57 15.19
C GLN A 444 -0.68 33.83 15.29
N ASN A 445 0.02 33.90 14.16
CA ASN A 445 1.47 34.13 14.08
C ASN A 445 2.33 32.96 14.62
N GLY A 446 1.77 31.76 14.70
CA GLY A 446 2.50 30.53 15.04
C GLY A 446 2.56 30.19 16.53
N CYS A 447 1.99 31.03 17.40
CA CYS A 447 1.83 30.74 18.82
C CYS A 447 0.48 31.26 19.35
N LEU A 448 0.04 30.72 20.49
CA LEU A 448 -1.22 31.04 21.13
C LEU A 448 -1.00 31.70 22.48
N SER A 449 -1.94 32.54 22.90
CA SER A 449 -1.95 33.08 24.25
C SER A 449 -2.11 31.97 25.29
N GLU A 450 -1.69 32.23 26.54
CA GLU A 450 -1.94 31.30 27.63
C GLU A 450 -3.41 31.00 27.85
N ALA A 451 -4.30 31.99 27.67
CA ALA A 451 -5.74 31.80 27.81
C ALA A 451 -6.28 30.79 26.78
N GLN A 452 -5.93 30.97 25.50
CA GLN A 452 -6.31 30.05 24.43
C GLN A 452 -5.68 28.66 24.64
N THR A 453 -4.40 28.61 25.00
CA THR A 453 -3.70 27.34 25.25
C THR A 453 -4.34 26.59 26.42
N ARG A 454 -4.72 27.28 27.49
CA ARG A 454 -5.41 26.69 28.64
C ARG A 454 -6.74 26.06 28.23
N GLU A 455 -7.56 26.79 27.49
CA GLU A 455 -8.87 26.31 27.02
C GLU A 455 -8.74 25.06 26.12
N ILE A 456 -7.74 25.04 25.24
CA ILE A 456 -7.39 23.88 24.42
C ILE A 456 -6.93 22.72 25.31
N MET A 457 -5.95 22.96 26.18
CA MET A 457 -5.30 21.89 26.95
C MET A 457 -6.24 21.22 27.95
N VAL A 458 -7.22 21.93 28.52
CA VAL A 458 -8.27 21.30 29.36
C VAL A 458 -8.97 20.19 28.58
N GLN A 459 -9.31 20.45 27.33
CA GLN A 459 -10.03 19.52 26.46
C GLN A 459 -9.13 18.38 25.98
N VAL A 460 -7.87 18.67 25.65
CA VAL A 460 -6.89 17.66 25.24
C VAL A 460 -6.58 16.69 26.38
N VAL A 461 -6.40 17.20 27.61
CA VAL A 461 -6.19 16.35 28.80
C VAL A 461 -7.39 15.44 29.05
N ARG A 462 -8.62 15.96 28.90
CA ARG A 462 -9.85 15.14 28.99
C ARG A 462 -9.87 14.04 27.94
N ALA A 463 -9.53 14.35 26.69
CA ALA A 463 -9.49 13.37 25.59
C ALA A 463 -8.43 12.28 25.81
N ALA A 464 -7.23 12.68 26.25
CA ALA A 464 -6.12 11.77 26.54
C ALA A 464 -6.45 10.82 27.70
N ARG A 465 -6.99 11.37 28.79
CA ARG A 465 -7.45 10.59 29.95
C ARG A 465 -8.54 9.61 29.53
N HIS A 466 -9.57 10.09 28.84
CA HIS A 466 -10.69 9.26 28.37
C HIS A 466 -10.20 8.06 27.54
N SER A 467 -9.24 8.30 26.63
CA SER A 467 -8.64 7.23 25.84
C SER A 467 -7.93 6.20 26.73
N CYS A 468 -7.13 6.66 27.69
CA CYS A 468 -6.40 5.78 28.61
C CYS A 468 -7.34 4.95 29.49
N ASP A 469 -8.39 5.56 30.02
CA ASP A 469 -9.41 4.91 30.85
C ASP A 469 -10.18 3.82 30.07
N HIS A 470 -10.29 3.97 28.75
CA HIS A 470 -10.86 2.96 27.84
C HIS A 470 -9.82 1.95 27.34
N GLY A 471 -8.63 1.91 27.93
CA GLY A 471 -7.58 0.96 27.58
C GLY A 471 -6.91 1.26 26.24
N VAL A 472 -6.92 2.52 25.78
CA VAL A 472 -6.33 2.96 24.52
C VAL A 472 -5.23 3.98 24.75
N LEU A 473 -4.03 3.70 24.22
CA LEU A 473 -2.92 4.64 24.18
C LEU A 473 -2.82 5.25 22.78
N HIS A 474 -2.98 6.56 22.66
CA HIS A 474 -3.00 7.26 21.36
C HIS A 474 -1.62 7.35 20.67
N ARG A 475 -0.56 7.61 21.46
CA ARG A 475 0.86 7.76 21.05
C ARG A 475 1.23 8.91 20.11
N ASP A 476 0.29 9.54 19.40
CA ASP A 476 0.60 10.66 18.49
C ASP A 476 -0.28 11.91 18.73
N ILE A 477 -0.41 12.34 19.99
CA ILE A 477 -1.13 13.59 20.34
C ILE A 477 -0.24 14.79 20.00
N LYS A 478 -0.68 15.62 19.06
CA LYS A 478 0.03 16.78 18.51
C LYS A 478 -0.95 17.76 17.84
N PRO A 479 -0.56 19.01 17.53
CA PRO A 479 -1.47 20.01 16.96
C PRO A 479 -2.20 19.55 15.69
N GLU A 480 -1.53 18.78 14.82
CA GLU A 480 -2.09 18.28 13.56
C GLU A 480 -3.18 17.21 13.77
N ASN A 481 -3.16 16.52 14.92
CA ASN A 481 -4.12 15.48 15.30
C ASN A 481 -5.19 16.00 16.28
N LEU A 482 -5.35 17.31 16.39
CA LEU A 482 -6.38 17.96 17.20
C LEU A 482 -7.17 18.91 16.30
N LEU A 483 -8.46 18.62 16.11
CA LEU A 483 -9.37 19.55 15.43
C LEU A 483 -9.91 20.57 16.42
N ILE A 484 -9.99 21.82 16.00
CA ILE A 484 -10.59 22.92 16.73
C ILE A 484 -11.67 23.60 15.90
N ASN A 485 -12.78 23.95 16.54
CA ASN A 485 -13.74 24.90 16.00
C ASN A 485 -13.26 26.33 16.32
N PRO A 486 -12.89 27.15 15.32
CA PRO A 486 -12.31 28.47 15.56
C PRO A 486 -13.28 29.47 16.20
N ASP A 487 -14.59 29.21 16.15
CA ASP A 487 -15.61 30.09 16.71
C ASP A 487 -15.95 29.74 18.16
N THR A 488 -15.90 28.44 18.52
CA THR A 488 -16.32 27.94 19.84
C THR A 488 -15.17 27.42 20.70
N MET A 489 -13.97 27.31 20.15
CA MET A 489 -12.79 26.69 20.78
C MET A 489 -12.98 25.22 21.19
N GLU A 490 -14.02 24.53 20.66
CA GLU A 490 -14.22 23.10 20.94
C GLU A 490 -13.13 22.25 20.25
N VAL A 491 -12.48 21.38 21.01
CA VAL A 491 -11.36 20.54 20.55
C VAL A 491 -11.76 19.07 20.51
N LYS A 492 -11.36 18.38 19.44
CA LYS A 492 -11.54 16.93 19.23
C LYS A 492 -10.24 16.25 18.82
N LEU A 493 -9.85 15.21 19.57
CA LEU A 493 -8.73 14.33 19.24
C LEU A 493 -9.10 13.40 18.08
N ILE A 494 -8.22 13.33 17.08
CA ILE A 494 -8.38 12.50 15.88
C ILE A 494 -7.18 11.56 15.68
N ASP A 495 -7.34 10.59 14.78
CA ASP A 495 -6.29 9.72 14.24
C ASP A 495 -5.63 8.75 15.24
N PHE A 496 -6.31 7.63 15.47
CA PHE A 496 -5.80 6.53 16.31
C PHE A 496 -4.90 5.56 15.52
N GLY A 497 -4.43 5.93 14.32
CA GLY A 497 -3.61 5.06 13.46
C GLY A 497 -2.27 4.65 14.07
N CYS A 498 -1.69 5.48 14.95
CA CYS A 498 -0.50 5.15 15.74
C CYS A 498 -0.81 4.50 17.09
N GLY A 499 -2.07 4.32 17.46
CA GLY A 499 -2.42 3.89 18.80
C GLY A 499 -2.03 2.44 19.11
N GLU A 500 -2.25 2.05 20.36
CA GLU A 500 -2.10 0.67 20.82
C GLU A 500 -3.01 0.42 22.03
N LEU A 501 -3.26 -0.85 22.35
CA LEU A 501 -3.90 -1.21 23.61
C LEU A 501 -3.02 -0.80 24.78
N MET A 502 -3.65 -0.26 25.83
CA MET A 502 -2.99 0.04 27.09
C MET A 502 -2.52 -1.27 27.75
N GLN A 503 -1.33 -1.27 28.33
CA GLN A 503 -0.78 -2.40 29.06
C GLN A 503 0.02 -1.92 30.28
N ASP A 504 0.08 -2.76 31.31
CA ASP A 504 0.85 -2.51 32.52
C ASP A 504 2.36 -2.74 32.32
N LYS A 505 2.74 -3.34 31.19
CA LYS A 505 4.13 -3.61 30.84
C LYS A 505 4.72 -2.46 30.02
N PRO A 506 6.03 -2.18 30.15
CA PRO A 506 6.68 -1.17 29.33
C PRO A 506 6.60 -1.50 27.84
N TYR A 507 6.31 -0.49 27.03
CA TYR A 507 6.38 -0.57 25.58
C TYR A 507 7.84 -0.52 25.13
N THR A 508 8.23 -1.39 24.21
CA THR A 508 9.62 -1.48 23.70
C THR A 508 9.79 -0.91 22.29
N PHE A 509 8.72 -0.35 21.73
CA PHE A 509 8.69 0.23 20.39
C PHE A 509 7.85 1.51 20.41
N TYR A 510 8.35 2.56 19.76
CA TYR A 510 7.67 3.85 19.66
C TYR A 510 7.22 4.11 18.22
N ILE A 511 5.95 4.42 18.06
CA ILE A 511 5.32 4.84 16.81
C ILE A 511 4.63 6.17 17.13
N GLY A 512 5.16 7.26 16.59
CA GLY A 512 4.67 8.62 16.84
C GLY A 512 5.67 9.68 16.35
N THR A 513 5.32 10.95 16.54
CA THR A 513 6.10 12.09 16.05
C THR A 513 7.38 12.31 16.89
N LYS A 514 8.54 12.45 16.24
CA LYS A 514 9.87 12.39 16.89
C LYS A 514 10.10 13.42 18.02
N PRO A 515 9.70 14.71 17.89
CA PRO A 515 9.84 15.68 18.98
C PRO A 515 9.09 15.33 20.28
N TYR A 516 8.10 14.44 20.21
CA TYR A 516 7.29 14.01 21.37
C TYR A 516 7.88 12.79 22.08
N ILE A 517 9.00 12.23 21.60
CA ILE A 517 9.62 11.06 22.19
C ILE A 517 10.03 11.37 23.65
N PRO A 518 9.59 10.56 24.63
CA PRO A 518 10.00 10.77 26.01
C PRO A 518 11.45 10.32 26.24
N PRO A 519 12.17 10.94 27.19
CA PRO A 519 13.60 10.73 27.39
C PRO A 519 13.94 9.28 27.77
N GLU A 520 13.09 8.61 28.55
CA GLU A 520 13.27 7.22 28.96
C GLU A 520 13.35 6.26 27.77
N TYR A 521 12.58 6.50 26.70
CA TYR A 521 12.65 5.69 25.48
C TYR A 521 13.96 5.92 24.73
N SER A 522 14.43 7.17 24.66
CA SER A 522 15.71 7.51 24.04
C SER A 522 16.92 6.94 24.79
N VAL A 523 16.79 6.70 26.09
CA VAL A 523 17.87 6.17 26.94
C VAL A 523 17.86 4.64 26.98
N CYS A 524 16.69 4.02 27.20
CA CYS A 524 16.61 2.59 27.48
C CYS A 524 15.69 1.81 26.53
N GLY A 525 15.15 2.45 25.48
CA GLY A 525 14.26 1.82 24.50
C GLY A 525 12.90 1.42 25.05
N ARG A 526 12.51 1.93 26.24
CA ARG A 526 11.27 1.55 26.93
C ARG A 526 10.55 2.77 27.53
N TYR A 527 9.23 2.72 27.59
CA TYR A 527 8.39 3.73 28.24
C TYR A 527 7.09 3.14 28.79
N MET A 528 6.47 3.85 29.73
CA MET A 528 5.11 3.56 30.22
C MET A 528 4.10 4.48 29.54
N GLY A 529 2.91 3.96 29.23
CA GLY A 529 1.92 4.66 28.39
C GLY A 529 1.47 6.01 28.97
N ILE A 530 1.05 6.02 30.25
CA ILE A 530 0.56 7.23 30.92
C ILE A 530 1.67 8.29 31.03
N SER A 531 2.83 7.94 31.61
CA SER A 531 3.92 8.90 31.81
C SER A 531 4.46 9.48 30.49
N ALA A 532 4.45 8.70 29.40
CA ALA A 532 4.81 9.18 28.07
C ALA A 532 3.74 10.12 27.47
N THR A 533 2.46 9.86 27.75
CA THR A 533 1.36 10.75 27.34
C THR A 533 1.47 12.10 28.04
N ILE A 534 1.73 12.12 29.36
CA ILE A 534 1.93 13.34 30.15
C ILE A 534 3.13 14.15 29.62
N TRP A 535 4.23 13.47 29.29
CA TRP A 535 5.36 14.11 28.62
C TRP A 535 4.95 14.77 27.31
N GLY A 536 4.24 14.03 26.44
CA GLY A 536 3.76 14.55 25.16
C GLY A 536 2.84 15.76 25.30
N LEU A 537 1.99 15.80 26.34
CA LEU A 537 1.16 16.95 26.66
C LEU A 537 2.01 18.18 27.05
N GLY A 538 3.10 17.99 27.79
CA GLY A 538 4.05 19.07 28.08
C GLY A 538 4.73 19.63 26.83
N ILE A 539 5.12 18.76 25.89
CA ILE A 539 5.68 19.18 24.60
C ILE A 539 4.66 19.98 23.79
N LEU A 540 3.40 19.50 23.75
CA LEU A 540 2.29 20.19 23.08
C LEU A 540 2.07 21.59 23.66
N MET A 541 2.04 21.73 24.99
CA MET A 541 1.89 23.04 25.65
C MET A 541 2.96 24.03 25.19
N VAL A 542 4.23 23.62 25.21
CA VAL A 542 5.33 24.49 24.75
C VAL A 542 5.18 24.85 23.28
N LYS A 543 4.85 23.87 22.42
CA LYS A 543 4.65 24.10 20.98
C LYS A 543 3.54 25.12 20.73
N LEU A 544 2.43 25.08 21.47
CA LEU A 544 1.34 26.04 21.33
C LEU A 544 1.73 27.44 21.84
N LEU A 545 2.41 27.54 22.98
CA LEU A 545 2.78 28.83 23.59
C LEU A 545 3.95 29.52 22.89
N CYS A 546 4.91 28.74 22.39
CA CYS A 546 6.18 29.24 21.89
C CYS A 546 6.34 29.10 20.38
N GLY A 547 5.45 28.36 19.71
CA GLY A 547 5.54 28.03 18.28
C GLY A 547 6.68 27.05 17.90
N LYS A 548 7.58 26.76 18.85
CA LYS A 548 8.74 25.88 18.70
C LYS A 548 8.75 24.74 19.72
N TYR A 549 9.50 23.69 19.43
CA TYR A 549 9.68 22.57 20.36
C TYR A 549 10.68 22.95 21.48
N PRO A 550 10.50 22.42 22.72
CA PRO A 550 11.34 22.80 23.87
C PRO A 550 12.80 22.33 23.80
N PHE A 551 13.10 21.35 22.94
CA PHE A 551 14.41 20.71 22.85
C PHE A 551 14.93 20.72 21.41
N ASN A 552 16.07 21.35 21.20
CA ASN A 552 16.72 21.46 19.88
C ASN A 552 17.59 20.23 19.54
N SER A 553 17.93 19.41 20.54
CA SER A 553 18.75 18.21 20.35
C SER A 553 18.44 17.12 21.37
N LEU A 554 18.82 15.87 21.06
CA LEU A 554 18.80 14.76 22.02
C LEU A 554 19.69 15.02 23.24
N GLN A 555 20.72 15.87 23.11
CA GLN A 555 21.56 16.25 24.26
C GLN A 555 20.85 17.21 25.20
N ASP A 556 20.08 18.17 24.65
CA ASP A 556 19.28 19.10 25.46
C ASP A 556 18.16 18.38 26.18
N LEU A 557 17.51 17.42 25.50
CA LEU A 557 16.54 16.50 26.09
C LEU A 557 17.14 15.74 27.27
N LYS A 558 18.31 15.11 27.10
CA LYS A 558 18.99 14.36 28.17
C LYS A 558 19.43 15.22 29.35
N LYS A 559 19.70 16.51 29.11
CA LYS A 559 20.15 17.47 30.13
C LYS A 559 19.00 18.29 30.73
N GLY A 560 17.76 18.11 30.27
CA GLY A 560 16.62 18.92 30.69
C GLY A 560 16.76 20.40 30.34
N ARG A 561 17.51 20.76 29.29
CA ARG A 561 17.71 22.16 28.89
C ARG A 561 16.52 22.63 28.06
N LEU A 562 15.56 23.23 28.77
CA LEU A 562 14.31 23.70 28.21
C LEU A 562 14.47 25.13 27.64
N GLU A 563 14.06 25.34 26.40
CA GLU A 563 13.91 26.69 25.84
C GLU A 563 12.45 27.14 25.86
N LEU A 564 12.14 28.18 26.63
CA LEU A 564 10.80 28.77 26.72
C LEU A 564 10.80 30.24 26.34
N CYS A 565 9.62 30.77 25.99
CA CYS A 565 9.39 32.21 25.88
C CYS A 565 9.53 32.90 27.25
N THR A 566 9.91 34.17 27.26
CA THR A 566 10.23 34.93 28.49
C THR A 566 8.99 35.39 29.27
N ASP A 567 7.80 35.33 28.68
CA ASP A 567 6.61 36.03 29.17
C ASP A 567 5.47 35.07 29.57
N LEU A 568 5.82 33.95 30.22
CA LEU A 568 4.85 32.97 30.73
C LEU A 568 4.59 33.15 32.24
N SER A 569 3.36 32.93 32.68
CA SER A 569 2.96 32.92 34.08
C SER A 569 3.69 31.83 34.86
N ARG A 570 3.86 32.06 36.18
CA ARG A 570 4.58 31.13 37.05
C ARG A 570 3.92 29.75 37.04
N GLU A 571 2.59 29.73 37.09
CA GLU A 571 1.78 28.52 37.14
C GLU A 571 1.88 27.75 35.81
N CYS A 572 1.99 28.45 34.67
CA CYS A 572 2.22 27.82 33.37
C CYS A 572 3.59 27.12 33.33
N LEU A 573 4.63 27.83 33.76
CA LEU A 573 6.00 27.33 33.81
C LEU A 573 6.12 26.11 34.73
N GLU A 574 5.54 26.18 35.93
CA GLU A 574 5.52 25.08 36.90
C GLU A 574 4.88 23.82 36.31
N LEU A 575 3.74 23.97 35.64
CA LEU A 575 3.04 22.86 34.99
C LEU A 575 3.85 22.25 33.84
N ILE A 576 4.45 23.09 32.98
CA ILE A 576 5.29 22.63 31.86
C ILE A 576 6.49 21.85 32.40
N MET A 577 7.18 22.39 33.42
CA MET A 577 8.34 21.74 34.02
C MET A 577 7.96 20.41 34.66
N TRP A 578 6.81 20.33 35.33
CA TRP A 578 6.35 19.11 35.97
C TRP A 578 6.00 18.01 34.94
N CYS A 579 5.32 18.36 33.84
CA CYS A 579 5.05 17.44 32.73
C CYS A 579 6.35 16.94 32.07
N LEU A 580 7.36 17.81 31.95
CA LEU A 580 8.63 17.55 31.28
C LEU A 580 9.73 17.09 32.25
N GLU A 581 9.36 16.52 33.39
CA GLU A 581 10.30 15.85 34.28
C GLU A 581 10.99 14.68 33.57
N VAL A 582 12.31 14.60 33.72
CA VAL A 582 13.12 13.57 33.06
C VAL A 582 12.81 12.19 33.65
N ASN A 583 12.59 12.12 34.97
CA ASN A 583 12.12 10.91 35.62
C ASN A 583 10.60 10.72 35.36
N PRO A 584 10.18 9.65 34.65
CA PRO A 584 8.77 9.43 34.36
C PRO A 584 7.88 9.27 35.60
N GLU A 585 8.43 8.79 36.72
CA GLU A 585 7.69 8.62 37.98
C GLU A 585 7.46 9.94 38.73
N SER A 586 8.21 10.99 38.39
CA SER A 586 8.05 12.33 38.98
C SER A 586 7.02 13.18 38.25
N ARG A 587 6.53 12.74 37.08
CA ARG A 587 5.53 13.45 36.27
C ARG A 587 4.15 13.39 36.94
N PRO A 588 3.29 14.39 36.73
CA PRO A 588 1.95 14.42 37.32
C PRO A 588 1.09 13.28 36.77
N THR A 589 0.14 12.82 37.58
CA THR A 589 -0.97 12.01 37.07
C THR A 589 -1.97 12.88 36.32
N PHE A 590 -2.92 12.26 35.60
CA PHE A 590 -4.00 13.03 35.01
C PHE A 590 -4.81 13.81 36.05
N ASP A 591 -5.02 13.27 37.26
CA ASP A 591 -5.76 13.94 38.33
C ASP A 591 -5.02 15.14 38.89
N ASP A 592 -3.70 15.03 38.99
CA ASP A 592 -2.84 16.15 39.36
C ASP A 592 -2.91 17.27 38.31
N LEU A 593 -2.85 16.92 37.01
CA LEU A 593 -2.97 17.90 35.92
C LEU A 593 -4.25 18.72 36.04
N VAL A 594 -5.41 18.08 36.14
CA VAL A 594 -6.71 18.79 36.12
C VAL A 594 -6.91 19.66 37.37
N ARG A 595 -6.19 19.39 38.46
CA ARG A 595 -6.22 20.17 39.71
C ARG A 595 -5.17 21.28 39.76
N HIS A 596 -4.24 21.33 38.81
CA HIS A 596 -3.18 22.33 38.80
C HIS A 596 -3.77 23.75 38.64
N GLU A 597 -3.21 24.73 39.36
CA GLU A 597 -3.72 26.11 39.44
C GLU A 597 -3.88 26.76 38.05
N TRP A 598 -2.93 26.47 37.16
CA TRP A 598 -2.98 26.93 35.77
C TRP A 598 -4.24 26.48 35.02
N PHE A 599 -4.80 25.30 35.32
CA PHE A 599 -6.05 24.84 34.69
C PHE A 599 -7.31 25.36 35.37
N THR A 600 -7.26 25.60 36.68
CA THR A 600 -8.43 26.07 37.45
C THR A 600 -8.62 27.58 37.38
N GLY A 601 -7.65 28.33 36.85
CA GLY A 601 -7.75 29.77 36.65
C GLY A 601 -7.79 30.57 37.95
N VAL A 602 -7.38 29.97 39.07
CA VAL A 602 -7.23 30.67 40.34
C VAL A 602 -5.93 31.44 40.27
N SER A 603 -5.99 32.65 39.71
CA SER A 603 -4.97 33.64 39.99
C SER A 603 -4.96 33.86 41.49
N SER A 604 -3.78 33.76 42.12
CA SER A 604 -3.51 34.31 43.44
C SER A 604 -3.62 35.83 43.37
N GLY A 605 -4.86 36.31 43.27
CA GLY A 605 -5.27 37.70 43.18
C GLY A 605 -6.35 37.97 44.21
N LEU A 606 -5.95 37.98 45.48
CA LEU A 606 -6.64 38.59 46.62
C LEU A 606 -5.49 39.18 47.46
N ASN A 607 -5.41 40.43 47.91
CA ASN A 607 -6.23 41.63 47.85
C ASN A 607 -5.31 42.72 48.45
N GLU A 608 -4.89 43.74 47.69
CA GLU A 608 -4.26 44.94 48.31
C GLU A 608 -5.07 46.24 48.13
N GLU A 609 -6.26 46.21 47.52
CA GLU A 609 -7.02 47.45 47.25
C GLU A 609 -8.41 47.55 47.90
N ASN A 610 -8.73 46.80 48.95
CA ASN A 610 -9.96 47.01 49.73
C ASN A 610 -9.75 47.11 51.25
N GLN A 611 -8.69 47.79 51.68
CA GLN A 611 -8.55 48.33 53.04
C GLN A 611 -8.07 49.78 52.97
N ARG A 612 -8.91 50.69 52.48
CA ARG A 612 -8.78 52.16 52.69
C ARG A 612 -10.02 52.91 52.20
N SER A 613 -11.22 52.56 52.65
CA SER A 613 -12.40 53.44 52.46
C SER A 613 -13.57 53.21 53.43
N GLU A 614 -13.33 52.73 54.65
CA GLU A 614 -14.32 52.81 55.74
C GLU A 614 -13.62 53.35 56.98
N ASP A 615 -13.26 54.63 56.93
CA ASP A 615 -12.89 55.43 58.09
C ASP A 615 -12.97 56.93 57.72
N THR A 616 -14.11 57.38 57.16
CA THR A 616 -14.54 58.78 57.29
C THR A 616 -16.02 58.94 56.95
N LEU A 617 -16.77 59.44 57.94
CA LEU A 617 -18.18 59.90 57.98
C LEU A 617 -19.26 58.88 58.32
#